data_AF-A0A955AYN4-F1
#
_entry.id   AF-A0A955AYN4-F1
#
_cell.length_a   1.000
_cell.length_b   1.000
_cell.length_c   1.000
_cell.angle_alpha   90.00
_cell.angle_beta   90.00
_cell.angle_gamma   90.00
#
_symmetry.space_group_name_H-M   'P 1'
#
loop_
_entity.id
_entity.type
_entity.pdbx_description
1 polymer ?
#
loop_
_entity_poly.entity_id
_entity_poly.type
_entity_poly.pdbx_seq_one_letter_code
_entity_poly.pdbx_strand_id
1 'polypeptide(L)'
;MEMWANRRQFLGTVATGAAAAGLAAGLRTSAWAEDKSSKPAFKISLAEWSLHKAIFGKKLDNLDFAKVSKEEFGIDGIEYVNQFFKDKAK
;
A
#
# COMPACT_ATOMS: atom_id res chain seq x y z
N MET A 1 20.69 -3.01 59.90
CA MET A 1 20.62 -1.64 59.34
C MET A 1 19.73 -1.74 58.11
N GLU A 2 18.43 -1.55 58.27
CA GLU A 2 17.46 -1.75 57.19
C GLU A 2 17.64 -0.69 56.10
N MET A 3 17.83 -1.15 54.87
CA MET A 3 17.97 -0.31 53.68
C MET A 3 16.59 0.11 53.21
N TRP A 4 16.05 1.19 53.77
CA TRP A 4 14.78 1.76 53.32
C TRP A 4 14.96 2.39 51.93
N ALA A 5 14.37 1.79 50.90
CA ALA A 5 14.35 2.36 49.56
C ALA A 5 13.53 3.67 49.56
N ASN A 6 14.19 4.81 49.30
CA ASN A 6 13.56 6.12 49.30
C ASN A 6 12.86 6.38 47.95
N ARG A 7 11.67 7.01 47.96
CA ARG A 7 10.91 7.37 46.74
C ARG A 7 11.75 8.10 45.69
N ARG A 8 12.69 8.95 46.13
CA ARG A 8 13.61 9.67 45.23
C ARG A 8 14.53 8.72 44.46
N GLN A 9 14.98 7.63 45.09
CA GLN A 9 15.78 6.61 44.43
C GLN A 9 14.92 5.79 43.45
N PHE A 10 13.69 5.45 43.83
CA PHE A 10 12.75 4.77 42.94
C PHE A 10 12.44 5.59 41.68
N LEU A 11 12.11 6.88 41.83
CA LEU A 11 11.85 7.78 40.70
C LEU A 11 13.09 7.95 39.81
N GLY A 12 14.27 8.03 40.40
CA GLY A 12 15.53 8.06 39.65
C GLY A 12 15.73 6.80 38.80
N THR A 13 15.58 5.62 39.40
CA THR A 13 15.76 4.33 38.71
C THR A 13 14.74 4.14 37.57
N VAL A 14 13.47 4.52 37.78
CA VAL A 14 12.43 4.43 36.74
C VAL A 14 12.73 5.39 35.58
N ALA A 15 13.17 6.61 35.86
CA ALA A 15 13.51 7.59 34.82
C ALA A 15 14.71 7.12 33.95
N THR A 16 15.74 6.54 34.57
CA THR A 16 16.90 6.01 33.84
C THR A 16 16.55 4.77 33.00
N GLY A 17 15.72 3.87 33.53
CA GLY A 17 15.26 2.68 32.79
C GLY A 17 14.38 3.03 31.58
N ALA A 18 13.49 4.02 31.72
CA ALA A 18 12.64 4.48 30.62
C ALA A 18 13.45 5.17 29.51
N ALA A 19 14.47 5.96 29.85
CA ALA A 19 15.35 6.59 28.86
C ALA A 19 16.15 5.56 28.05
N ALA A 20 16.67 4.51 28.69
CA ALA A 20 17.39 3.42 28.02
C ALA A 20 16.48 2.60 27.10
N ALA A 21 15.25 2.30 27.52
CA ALA A 21 14.26 1.61 26.68
C ALA A 21 13.78 2.48 25.50
N GLY A 22 13.64 3.79 25.71
CA GLY A 22 13.29 4.74 24.64
C GLY A 22 14.36 4.86 23.56
N LEU A 23 15.65 4.86 23.93
CA LEU A 23 16.77 4.82 22.98
C LEU A 23 16.84 3.50 22.22
N ALA A 24 16.61 2.36 22.87
CA ALA A 24 16.57 1.05 22.21
C ALA A 24 15.37 0.89 21.26
N ALA A 25 14.23 1.53 21.57
CA ALA A 25 13.06 1.57 20.68
C ALA A 25 13.23 2.57 19.52
N GLY A 26 13.92 3.70 19.76
CA GLY A 26 14.24 4.70 18.73
C GLY A 26 15.33 4.27 17.76
N LEU A 27 16.16 3.30 18.14
CA LEU A 27 17.16 2.63 17.28
C LEU A 27 16.58 1.46 16.47
N ARG A 28 15.27 1.25 16.46
CA ARG A 28 14.66 0.42 15.42
C ARG A 28 14.77 1.17 14.11
N THR A 29 15.90 0.96 13.44
CA THR A 29 16.04 1.14 12.00
C THR A 29 14.75 0.67 11.36
N SER A 30 14.03 1.62 10.79
CA SER A 30 12.97 1.44 9.81
C SER A 30 12.97 0.01 9.26
N ALA A 31 12.09 -0.85 9.80
CA ALA A 31 11.85 -2.19 9.30
C ALA A 31 10.99 -2.10 8.03
N TRP A 32 11.29 -1.13 7.18
CA TRP A 32 10.69 -1.02 5.87
C TRP A 32 11.28 -2.17 5.10
N ALA A 33 10.39 -3.05 4.64
CA ALA A 33 10.74 -4.23 3.89
C ALA A 33 11.79 -3.84 2.85
N GLU A 34 12.93 -4.51 2.90
CA GLU A 34 13.96 -4.34 1.89
C GLU A 34 13.35 -4.77 0.56
N ASP A 35 13.20 -3.81 -0.36
CA ASP A 35 12.66 -4.03 -1.68
C ASP A 35 13.72 -4.77 -2.51
N LYS A 36 13.89 -6.06 -2.21
CA LYS A 36 14.60 -6.99 -3.07
C LYS A 36 13.75 -7.08 -4.33
N SER A 37 14.10 -6.25 -5.33
CA SER A 37 13.55 -6.17 -6.68
C SER A 37 13.63 -7.52 -7.41
N SER A 38 12.88 -8.48 -6.91
CA SER A 38 12.55 -9.74 -7.56
C SER A 38 11.40 -9.44 -8.51
N LYS A 39 11.44 -10.03 -9.71
CA LYS A 39 10.31 -9.92 -10.63
C LYS A 39 9.04 -10.33 -9.88
N PRO A 40 7.94 -9.59 -10.02
CA PRO A 40 6.66 -9.95 -9.40
C PRO A 40 6.31 -11.40 -9.73
N ALA A 41 5.80 -12.14 -8.74
CA ALA A 41 5.41 -13.54 -8.93
C ALA A 41 4.28 -13.71 -9.97
N PHE A 42 3.58 -12.63 -10.29
CA PHE A 42 2.48 -12.58 -11.24
C PHE A 42 2.44 -11.21 -11.94
N LYS A 43 1.81 -11.18 -13.12
CA LYS A 43 1.51 -9.93 -13.84
C LYS A 43 0.11 -9.46 -13.45
N ILE A 44 -0.10 -8.16 -13.43
CA ILE A 44 -1.40 -7.54 -13.11
C ILE A 44 -2.12 -7.22 -14.42
N SER A 45 -3.42 -7.49 -14.48
CA SER A 45 -4.34 -7.07 -15.53
C SER A 45 -5.36 -6.05 -15.01
N LEU A 46 -5.98 -5.30 -15.93
CA LEU A 46 -7.07 -4.38 -15.66
C LEU A 46 -8.34 -4.87 -16.36
N ALA A 47 -9.41 -5.08 -15.59
CA ALA A 47 -10.73 -5.33 -16.15
C ALA A 47 -11.42 -4.02 -16.54
N GLU A 48 -12.10 -4.00 -17.68
CA GLU A 48 -12.78 -2.82 -18.22
C GLU A 48 -13.82 -2.23 -17.25
N TRP A 49 -14.45 -3.09 -16.44
CA TRP A 49 -15.37 -2.65 -15.40
C TRP A 49 -14.73 -1.77 -14.32
N SER A 50 -13.41 -1.80 -14.15
CA SER A 50 -12.71 -0.86 -13.26
C SER A 50 -12.92 0.60 -13.68
N LEU A 51 -13.17 0.86 -14.97
CA LEU A 51 -13.43 2.19 -15.53
C LEU A 51 -14.91 2.40 -15.95
N HIS A 52 -15.84 1.55 -15.50
CA HIS A 52 -17.25 1.63 -15.89
C HIS A 52 -17.89 3.03 -15.69
N LYS A 53 -17.50 3.75 -14.63
CA LYS A 53 -18.02 5.11 -14.39
C LYS A 53 -17.55 6.12 -15.44
N ALA A 54 -16.31 6.02 -15.89
CA ALA A 54 -15.77 6.89 -16.94
C ALA A 54 -16.43 6.57 -18.29
N ILE A 55 -16.60 5.29 -18.59
CA ILE A 55 -17.23 4.81 -19.82
C ILE A 55 -18.72 5.18 -19.86
N PHE A 56 -19.50 4.83 -18.83
CA PHE A 56 -20.92 5.22 -18.76
C PHE A 56 -21.13 6.72 -18.65
N GLY A 57 -20.19 7.45 -18.04
CA GLY A 57 -20.17 8.91 -18.00
C GLY A 57 -19.73 9.57 -19.31
N LYS A 58 -19.45 8.79 -20.38
CA LYS A 58 -18.96 9.27 -21.69
C LYS A 58 -17.67 10.11 -21.60
N LYS A 59 -16.86 9.89 -20.57
CA LYS A 59 -15.55 10.53 -20.40
C LYS A 59 -14.42 9.72 -21.04
N LEU A 60 -14.66 8.44 -21.28
CA LEU A 60 -13.74 7.50 -21.91
C LEU A 60 -14.53 6.65 -22.91
N ASP A 61 -14.05 6.54 -24.14
CA ASP A 61 -14.58 5.55 -25.09
C ASP A 61 -14.08 4.16 -24.69
N ASN A 62 -14.94 3.14 -24.77
CA ASN A 62 -14.56 1.77 -24.43
C ASN A 62 -13.49 1.21 -25.40
N LEU A 63 -13.40 1.75 -26.61
CA LEU A 63 -12.33 1.42 -27.57
C LEU A 63 -10.96 1.98 -27.14
N ASP A 64 -10.95 3.08 -26.38
CA ASP A 64 -9.72 3.68 -25.84
C ASP A 64 -9.24 2.98 -24.55
N PHE A 65 -9.98 1.98 -24.04
CA PHE A 65 -9.65 1.29 -22.79
C PHE A 65 -8.23 0.70 -22.79
N ALA A 66 -7.81 0.06 -23.88
CA ALA A 66 -6.48 -0.52 -24.01
C ALA A 66 -5.38 0.55 -23.92
N LYS A 67 -5.60 1.68 -24.60
CA LYS A 67 -4.68 2.81 -24.60
C LYS A 67 -4.53 3.39 -23.21
N VAL A 68 -5.63 3.68 -22.53
CA VAL A 68 -5.62 4.23 -21.16
C VAL A 68 -4.99 3.27 -20.16
N SER A 69 -5.28 1.96 -20.27
CA SER A 69 -4.66 0.93 -19.44
C SER A 69 -3.13 0.96 -19.54
N LYS A 70 -2.61 1.13 -20.76
CA LYS A 70 -1.16 1.16 -20.99
C LYS A 70 -0.52 2.50 -20.63
N GLU A 71 -1.09 3.61 -21.10
CA GLU A 71 -0.47 4.93 -21.00
C GLU A 71 -0.62 5.56 -19.61
N GLU A 72 -1.76 5.35 -18.93
CA GLU A 72 -2.02 5.99 -17.64
C GLU A 72 -1.75 5.06 -16.45
N PHE A 73 -1.98 3.76 -16.60
CA PHE A 73 -1.81 2.79 -15.51
C PHE A 73 -0.58 1.91 -15.67
N GLY A 74 0.09 1.91 -16.82
CA GLY A 74 1.23 1.04 -17.08
C GLY A 74 0.89 -0.46 -17.08
N ILE A 75 -0.38 -0.82 -17.30
CA ILE A 75 -0.88 -2.19 -17.26
C ILE A 75 -0.96 -2.75 -18.69
N ASP A 76 -0.28 -3.86 -18.92
CA ASP A 76 -0.23 -4.54 -20.22
C ASP A 76 -1.37 -5.55 -20.44
N GLY A 77 -1.90 -6.14 -19.37
CA GLY A 77 -3.00 -7.11 -19.45
C GLY A 77 -4.34 -6.42 -19.31
N ILE A 78 -5.28 -6.67 -20.23
CA ILE A 78 -6.62 -6.08 -20.18
C ILE A 78 -7.72 -7.15 -20.37
N GLU A 79 -8.87 -6.92 -19.76
CA GLU A 79 -10.03 -7.81 -19.86
C GLU A 79 -11.27 -7.00 -20.27
N TYR A 80 -11.73 -7.20 -21.52
CA TYR A 80 -12.93 -6.56 -22.05
C TYR A 80 -14.21 -7.15 -21.46
N VAL A 81 -15.24 -6.32 -21.34
CA VAL A 81 -16.56 -6.69 -20.82
C VAL A 81 -17.63 -6.41 -21.87
N ASN A 82 -18.34 -7.46 -22.29
CA ASN A 82 -19.34 -7.41 -23.37
C ASN A 82 -20.43 -6.34 -23.18
N GLN A 83 -20.74 -5.94 -21.95
CA GLN A 83 -21.75 -4.92 -21.65
C GLN A 83 -21.43 -3.54 -22.23
N PHE A 84 -20.17 -3.27 -22.59
CA PHE A 84 -19.76 -2.03 -23.27
C PHE A 84 -19.83 -2.13 -24.80
N PHE A 85 -20.12 -3.32 -25.35
CA PHE A 85 -20.22 -3.60 -26.78
C PHE A 85 -21.63 -4.06 -27.20
N LYS A 86 -22.67 -3.63 -26.48
CA LYS A 86 -24.05 -4.10 -26.69
C LYS A 86 -24.56 -3.87 -28.11
N ASP A 87 -24.11 -2.81 -28.76
CA ASP A 87 -24.44 -2.47 -30.16
C ASP A 87 -23.73 -3.35 -31.19
N LYS A 88 -22.76 -4.18 -30.77
CA LYS A 88 -22.02 -5.11 -31.63
C LYS A 88 -22.54 -6.55 -31.57
N ALA A 89 -23.38 -6.85 -30.57
CA ALA A 89 -24.07 -8.14 -30.49
C ALA A 89 -25.26 -8.16 -31.47
N LYS A 90 -25.35 -9.21 -32.30
CA LYS A 90 -26.52 -9.54 -33.12
C LYS A 90 -27.29 -10.69 -32.50
#